data_AF-A0A449HDV2-F1
#
_entry.id   AF-A0A449HDV2-F1
#
_cell.length_a   1.000
_cell.length_b   1.000
_cell.length_c   1.000
_cell.angle_alpha   90.00
_cell.angle_beta   90.00
_cell.angle_gamma   90.00
#
_symmetry.space_group_name_H-M   'P 1'
#
loop_
_entity.id
_entity.type
_entity.pdbx_description
1 polymer ?
#
loop_
_entity_poly.entity_id
_entity_poly.type
_entity_poly.pdbx_seq_one_letter_code
_entity_poly.pdbx_strand_id
1 'polypeptide(L)'
;MRHYCRNPDLKEANLSRADLTRADLTDADLTGADLSEAVLTGARLIRANLTRADLSEADLTGADLTGAALPGAILSGAKLIGAKLNGQDIEALKQAGALVPTKDEDR
;
A
#
# COMPACT_ATOMS: atom_id res chain seq x y z
N MET A 1 3.31 -0.39 30.31
CA MET A 1 3.69 0.82 29.57
C MET A 1 3.47 0.53 28.10
N ARG A 2 2.41 1.07 27.49
CA ARG A 2 2.20 0.95 26.03
C ARG A 2 3.01 2.07 25.39
N HIS A 3 4.12 1.72 24.74
CA HIS A 3 4.83 2.65 23.89
C HIS A 3 3.89 2.98 22.72
N TYR A 4 3.23 4.13 22.79
CA TYR A 4 2.73 4.81 21.60
C TYR A 4 3.96 5.25 20.83
N CYS A 5 4.58 4.32 20.10
CA CYS A 5 5.50 4.70 19.04
C CYS A 5 4.64 5.45 18.03
N ARG A 6 4.83 6.77 18.05
CA ARG A 6 4.27 7.76 17.13
C ARG A 6 4.24 7.15 15.72
N ASN A 7 3.06 7.02 15.13
CA ASN A 7 2.92 6.55 13.75
C ASN A 7 3.91 7.31 12.85
N PRO A 8 4.59 6.62 11.93
CA PRO A 8 5.49 7.30 11.01
C PRO A 8 4.69 8.28 10.15
N ASP A 9 4.97 9.58 10.33
CA ASP A 9 4.50 10.66 9.46
C ASP A 9 5.47 10.72 8.28
N LEU A 10 5.02 10.19 7.15
CA LEU A 10 5.78 10.06 5.89
C LEU A 10 5.04 10.79 4.76
N LYS A 11 4.26 11.81 5.10
CA LYS A 11 3.59 12.68 4.12
C LYS A 11 4.61 13.24 3.15
N GLU A 12 4.29 13.13 1.86
CA GLU A 12 5.11 13.64 0.76
C GLU A 12 6.57 13.13 0.79
N ALA A 13 6.84 12.05 1.55
CA ALA A 13 8.17 11.47 1.63
C ALA A 13 8.56 10.88 0.27
N ASN A 14 9.82 11.08 -0.11
CA ASN A 14 10.40 10.35 -1.23
C ASN A 14 10.94 9.01 -0.71
N LEU A 15 10.20 7.94 -1.02
CA LEU A 15 10.49 6.54 -0.76
C LEU A 15 10.59 5.76 -2.09
N SER A 16 10.81 6.46 -3.20
CA SER A 16 10.97 5.82 -4.51
C SER A 16 12.11 4.82 -4.46
N ARG A 17 11.88 3.62 -5.00
CA ARG A 17 12.85 2.51 -5.04
C ARG A 17 13.35 2.06 -3.65
N ALA A 18 12.67 2.46 -2.58
CA ALA A 18 13.04 2.04 -1.23
C ALA A 18 12.75 0.54 -1.03
N ASP A 19 13.63 -0.14 -0.30
CA ASP A 19 13.34 -1.47 0.21
C ASP A 19 12.60 -1.36 1.54
N LEU A 20 11.30 -1.64 1.49
CA LEU A 20 10.36 -1.66 2.60
C LEU A 20 9.80 -3.07 2.81
N THR A 21 10.57 -4.09 2.40
CA THR A 21 10.20 -5.50 2.56
C THR A 21 9.84 -5.79 4.01
N ARG A 22 8.61 -6.25 4.24
CA ARG A 22 8.04 -6.56 5.56
C ARG A 22 8.05 -5.39 6.56
N ALA A 23 8.15 -4.15 6.09
CA ALA A 23 8.06 -2.97 6.95
C ALA A 23 6.70 -2.91 7.66
N ASP A 24 6.70 -2.44 8.90
CA ASP A 24 5.46 -2.14 9.63
C ASP A 24 5.10 -0.66 9.44
N LEU A 25 4.17 -0.41 8.52
CA LEU A 25 3.59 0.89 8.20
C LEU A 25 2.12 0.94 8.62
N THR A 26 1.75 0.14 9.64
CA THR A 26 0.40 0.15 10.21
C THR A 26 0.07 1.57 10.70
N ASP A 27 -1.09 2.07 10.29
CA ASP A 27 -1.57 3.43 10.58
C ASP A 27 -0.62 4.57 10.13
N ALA A 28 0.34 4.31 9.23
CA ALA A 28 1.24 5.33 8.70
C ALA A 28 0.49 6.36 7.85
N ASP A 29 0.92 7.62 7.93
CA ASP A 29 0.43 8.66 7.01
C ASP A 29 1.43 8.82 5.86
N LEU A 30 1.06 8.30 4.70
CA LEU A 30 1.81 8.29 3.45
C LEU A 30 1.11 9.18 2.40
N THR A 31 0.31 10.15 2.84
CA THR A 31 -0.41 11.05 1.93
C THR A 31 0.57 11.74 0.99
N GLY A 32 0.37 11.57 -0.33
CA GLY A 32 1.23 12.15 -1.36
C GLY A 32 2.67 11.63 -1.39
N ALA A 33 2.99 10.55 -0.67
CA ALA A 33 4.32 9.97 -0.69
C ALA A 33 4.65 9.39 -2.08
N ASP A 34 5.90 9.51 -2.49
CA ASP A 34 6.43 8.84 -3.68
C ASP A 34 6.99 7.47 -3.25
N LEU A 35 6.27 6.40 -3.59
CA LEU A 35 6.63 5.00 -3.39
C LEU A 35 6.82 4.31 -4.75
N SER A 36 7.09 5.08 -5.82
CA SER A 36 7.30 4.54 -7.16
C SER A 36 8.47 3.54 -7.15
N GLU A 37 8.29 2.40 -7.82
CA GLU A 37 9.27 1.30 -7.88
C GLU A 37 9.71 0.74 -6.50
N ALA A 38 9.01 1.07 -5.41
CA ALA A 38 9.38 0.58 -4.07
C ALA A 38 9.11 -0.92 -3.92
N VAL A 39 9.93 -1.58 -3.09
CA VAL A 39 9.74 -3.00 -2.75
C VAL A 39 9.01 -3.08 -1.42
N LEU A 40 7.71 -3.41 -1.46
CA LEU A 40 6.80 -3.50 -0.31
C LEU A 40 6.34 -4.95 -0.06
N THR A 41 7.12 -5.92 -0.52
CA THR A 41 6.78 -7.34 -0.41
C THR A 41 6.54 -7.72 1.06
N GLY A 42 5.35 -8.23 1.35
CA GLY A 42 4.93 -8.61 2.70
C GLY A 42 4.83 -7.46 3.72
N ALA A 43 4.85 -6.20 3.27
CA ALA A 43 4.72 -5.04 4.16
C ALA A 43 3.32 -4.98 4.82
N ARG A 44 3.24 -4.39 6.02
CA ARG A 44 1.99 -4.14 6.73
C ARG A 44 1.59 -2.68 6.52
N LEU A 45 0.60 -2.44 5.67
CA LEU A 45 0.01 -1.14 5.37
C LEU A 45 -1.42 -1.03 5.95
N ILE A 46 -1.69 -1.78 7.03
CA ILE A 46 -3.00 -1.86 7.67
C ILE A 46 -3.41 -0.46 8.14
N ARG A 47 -4.57 0.03 7.66
CA ARG A 47 -5.08 1.39 7.93
C ARG A 47 -4.11 2.54 7.56
N ALA A 48 -3.12 2.29 6.70
CA ALA A 48 -2.25 3.34 6.21
C ALA A 48 -3.02 4.34 5.33
N ASN A 49 -2.69 5.62 5.41
CA ASN A 49 -3.26 6.63 4.53
C ASN A 49 -2.33 6.81 3.31
N LEU A 50 -2.71 6.24 2.17
CA LEU A 50 -2.00 6.31 0.88
C LEU A 50 -2.71 7.27 -0.10
N THR A 51 -3.50 8.21 0.42
CA THR A 51 -4.22 9.20 -0.40
C THR A 51 -3.24 9.95 -1.29
N ARG A 52 -3.44 9.91 -2.62
CA ARG A 52 -2.56 10.52 -3.64
C ARG A 52 -1.10 10.03 -3.64
N ALA A 53 -0.79 8.92 -2.98
CA ALA A 53 0.55 8.34 -3.04
C ALA A 53 0.83 7.78 -4.44
N ASP A 54 2.08 7.86 -4.88
CA ASP A 54 2.55 7.20 -6.11
C ASP A 54 3.10 5.82 -5.77
N LEU A 55 2.41 4.75 -6.17
CA LEU A 55 2.82 3.35 -6.04
C LEU A 55 3.09 2.74 -7.43
N SER A 56 3.36 3.56 -8.44
CA SER A 56 3.63 3.06 -9.80
C SER A 56 4.81 2.09 -9.80
N GLU A 57 4.65 0.96 -10.50
CA GLU A 57 5.66 -0.12 -10.58
C GLU A 57 6.11 -0.72 -9.22
N ALA A 58 5.41 -0.41 -8.11
CA ALA A 58 5.77 -0.92 -6.79
C ALA A 58 5.43 -2.42 -6.64
N ASP A 59 6.24 -3.14 -5.86
CA ASP A 59 6.01 -4.55 -5.56
C ASP A 59 5.29 -4.71 -4.20
N LEU A 60 3.97 -4.86 -4.22
CA LEU A 60 3.11 -5.09 -3.05
C LEU A 60 2.79 -6.58 -2.85
N THR A 61 3.60 -7.49 -3.40
CA THR A 61 3.34 -8.94 -3.31
C THR A 61 3.20 -9.39 -1.86
N GLY A 62 2.07 -9.98 -1.50
CA GLY A 62 1.78 -10.44 -0.14
C GLY A 62 1.61 -9.33 0.91
N ALA A 63 1.56 -8.06 0.52
CA ALA A 63 1.36 -6.94 1.44
C ALA A 63 -0.05 -6.96 2.06
N ASP A 64 -0.18 -6.47 3.28
CA ASP A 64 -1.47 -6.32 3.97
C ASP A 64 -1.94 -4.86 3.92
N LEU A 65 -2.86 -4.55 3.02
CA LEU A 65 -3.46 -3.23 2.85
C LEU A 65 -4.83 -3.13 3.53
N THR A 66 -5.18 -4.02 4.46
CA THR A 66 -6.51 -4.04 5.07
C THR A 66 -6.86 -2.68 5.69
N GLY A 67 -7.84 -2.00 5.10
CA GLY A 67 -8.34 -0.72 5.59
C GLY A 67 -7.49 0.49 5.19
N ALA A 68 -6.53 0.32 4.26
CA ALA A 68 -5.73 1.42 3.75
C ALA A 68 -6.59 2.39 2.91
N ALA A 69 -6.35 3.69 3.06
CA ALA A 69 -7.01 4.70 2.25
C ALA A 69 -6.22 4.95 0.95
N LEU A 70 -6.77 4.53 -0.19
CA LEU A 70 -6.18 4.70 -1.53
C LEU A 70 -6.82 5.80 -2.44
N PRO A 71 -7.64 6.78 -1.98
CA PRO A 71 -8.20 7.77 -2.90
C PRO A 71 -7.12 8.52 -3.70
N GLY A 72 -7.18 8.41 -5.04
CA GLY A 72 -6.24 9.06 -5.95
C GLY A 72 -4.81 8.50 -5.91
N ALA A 73 -4.57 7.35 -5.27
CA ALA A 73 -3.29 6.67 -5.34
C ALA A 73 -3.02 6.19 -6.79
N ILE A 74 -1.77 6.28 -7.23
CA ILE A 74 -1.34 5.84 -8.56
C ILE A 74 -0.78 4.43 -8.42
N LEU A 75 -1.34 3.46 -9.14
CA LEU A 75 -0.98 2.02 -9.03
C LEU A 75 -0.63 1.40 -10.38
N SER A 76 -0.34 2.22 -11.39
CA SER A 76 0.06 1.77 -12.72
C SER A 76 1.27 0.84 -12.62
N GLY A 77 1.14 -0.42 -13.07
CA GLY A 77 2.22 -1.41 -13.01
C GLY A 77 2.48 -2.02 -11.62
N ALA A 78 1.76 -1.61 -10.58
CA ALA A 78 1.93 -2.16 -9.24
C ALA A 78 1.57 -3.65 -9.18
N LYS A 79 2.39 -4.45 -8.49
CA LYS A 79 2.16 -5.89 -8.30
C LYS A 79 1.41 -6.14 -7.01
N LEU A 80 0.17 -6.63 -7.09
CA LEU A 80 -0.70 -6.90 -5.95
C LEU A 80 -0.93 -8.42 -5.70
N ILE A 81 -0.02 -9.27 -6.18
CA ILE A 81 -0.17 -10.73 -6.08
C ILE A 81 -0.21 -11.14 -4.60
N GLY A 82 -1.28 -11.80 -4.17
CA GLY A 82 -1.47 -12.21 -2.78
C GLY A 82 -1.62 -11.07 -1.77
N ALA A 83 -1.78 -9.82 -2.24
CA ALA A 83 -2.02 -8.68 -1.37
C ALA A 83 -3.40 -8.80 -0.70
N LYS A 84 -3.46 -8.51 0.60
CA LYS A 84 -4.71 -8.51 1.36
C LYS A 84 -5.38 -7.15 1.24
N LEU A 85 -6.61 -7.16 0.74
CA LEU A 85 -7.45 -6.00 0.52
C LEU A 85 -8.82 -6.28 1.11
N ASN A 86 -9.50 -5.25 1.60
CA ASN A 86 -10.90 -5.34 1.98
C ASN A 86 -11.82 -4.99 0.79
N GLY A 87 -13.13 -5.19 0.94
CA GLY A 87 -14.10 -4.91 -0.12
C GLY A 87 -14.22 -3.43 -0.53
N GLN A 88 -13.89 -2.48 0.36
CA GLN A 88 -13.86 -1.05 0.04
C GLN A 88 -12.61 -0.68 -0.76
N ASP A 89 -11.48 -1.33 -0.48
CA ASP A 89 -10.21 -1.11 -1.17
C ASP A 89 -10.31 -1.53 -2.65
N ILE A 90 -11.04 -2.62 -2.94
CA ILE A 90 -11.25 -3.12 -4.31
C ILE A 90 -11.96 -2.10 -5.20
N GLU A 91 -12.95 -1.36 -4.68
CA GLU A 91 -13.64 -0.34 -5.48
C GLU A 91 -12.72 0.85 -5.80
N ALA A 92 -11.85 1.23 -4.87
CA ALA A 92 -10.83 2.26 -5.13
C ALA A 92 -9.81 1.79 -6.18
N LEU A 93 -9.36 0.53 -6.10
CA LEU A 93 -8.41 -0.05 -7.06
C LEU A 93 -8.97 -0.14 -8.49
N LYS A 94 -10.25 -0.49 -8.65
CA LYS A 94 -10.91 -0.51 -9.96
C LYS A 94 -10.91 0.85 -10.64
N GLN A 95 -11.08 1.92 -9.87
CA GLN A 95 -11.04 3.30 -10.40
C GLN A 95 -9.62 3.74 -10.74
N ALA A 96 -8.62 3.20 -10.06
CA ALA A 96 -7.20 3.51 -10.28
C ALA A 96 -6.55 2.75 -11.45
N GLY A 97 -7.29 1.86 -12.14
CA GLY A 97 -6.75 1.06 -13.26
C GLY A 97 -5.77 -0.03 -12.83
N ALA A 98 -5.72 -0.37 -11.54
CA ALA A 98 -4.87 -1.42 -11.02
C ALA A 98 -5.41 -2.81 -11.40
N LEU A 99 -4.52 -3.75 -11.74
CA LEU A 99 -4.86 -5.17 -11.86
C LEU A 99 -5.22 -5.69 -10.46
N VAL A 100 -6.52 -5.74 -10.17
CA VAL A 100 -7.03 -6.27 -8.90
C VAL A 100 -6.72 -7.77 -8.84
N PRO A 101 -6.16 -8.30 -7.74
CA PRO A 101 -6.06 -9.75 -7.57
C PRO A 101 -7.47 -10.35 -7.57
N THR A 102 -7.82 -11.10 -8.61
CA THR A 102 -9.05 -11.88 -8.63
C THR A 102 -8.90 -12.99 -7.59
N LYS A 103 -9.99 -13.31 -6.89
CA LYS A 103 -10.03 -14.26 -5.76
C LYS A 103 -9.73 -15.73 -6.13
N ASP A 104 -8.98 -16.01 -7.19
CA ASP A 104 -8.97 -17.34 -7.82
C ASP A 104 -7.90 -18.33 -7.29
N GLU A 105 -7.22 -18.07 -6.16
CA GLU A 105 -6.17 -18.99 -5.67
C GLU A 105 -6.31 -19.50 -4.23
N ASP A 106 -7.53 -19.62 -3.71
CA ASP A 106 -7.80 -20.55 -2.60
C ASP A 106 -8.61 -21.74 -3.12
N ARG A 107 -7.91 -22.73 -3.70
CA ARG A 107 -8.39 -24.12 -3.78
C ARG A 107 -7.67 -24.98 -2.75
#